data_AF-A0A7S1HEH7-F1
#
_entry.id   AF-A0A7S1HEH7-F1
#
_cell.length_a   1.000
_cell.length_b   1.000
_cell.length_c   1.000
_cell.angle_alpha   90.00
_cell.angle_beta   90.00
_cell.angle_gamma   90.00
#
_symmetry.space_group_name_H-M   'P 1'
#
loop_
_entity.id
_entity.type
_entity.pdbx_description
1 polymer ?
#
loop_
_entity_poly.entity_id
_entity_poly.type
_entity_poly.pdbx_seq_one_letter_code
_entity_poly.pdbx_strand_id
1 'polypeptide(L)'
;KMSSNPHIPAWAGPLASDDLFEMENTRTDGPRAIKLGGKSHHILGRSSTDATITLASPTASRVHALLVANKDDGVVYLIDLNSGHGTHIEGSKLPPDKPT
;
A
#
# COMPACT_ATOMS: atom_id res chain seq x y z
N LYS A 1 2.22 -1.00 21.07
CA LYS A 1 1.53 -0.01 20.21
C LYS A 1 0.40 -0.71 19.48
N MET A 2 -0.83 -0.33 19.80
CA MET A 2 -2.08 -0.93 19.32
C MET A 2 -2.13 -0.93 17.79
N SER A 3 -2.63 -2.03 17.23
CA SER A 3 -3.01 -2.16 15.82
C SER A 3 -4.24 -1.29 15.58
N SER A 4 -4.06 0.03 15.48
CA SER A 4 -5.11 0.89 14.95
C SER A 4 -5.25 0.56 13.47
N ASN A 5 -6.41 0.04 13.07
CA ASN A 5 -6.74 -0.12 11.67
C ASN A 5 -6.54 1.23 10.96
N PRO A 6 -5.86 1.28 9.81
CA PRO A 6 -5.63 2.53 9.11
C PRO A 6 -6.97 3.16 8.71
N HIS A 7 -7.02 4.50 8.77
CA HIS A 7 -8.19 5.23 8.29
C HIS A 7 -8.29 5.09 6.77
N ILE A 8 -9.38 4.47 6.30
CA ILE A 8 -9.66 4.35 4.88
C ILE A 8 -10.46 5.58 4.44
N PRO A 9 -9.99 6.36 3.45
CA PRO A 9 -10.72 7.53 2.97
C PRO A 9 -12.11 7.17 2.44
N ALA A 10 -13.10 8.06 2.62
CA ALA A 10 -14.50 7.81 2.19
C ALA A 10 -14.68 7.71 0.67
N TRP A 11 -13.74 8.24 -0.10
CA TRP A 11 -13.68 8.13 -1.56
C TRP A 11 -13.11 6.79 -2.03
N ALA A 12 -12.56 5.97 -1.12
CA ALA A 12 -12.04 4.66 -1.47
C ALA A 12 -13.15 3.77 -2.01
N GLY A 13 -12.88 3.07 -3.11
CA GLY A 13 -13.76 2.05 -3.64
C GLY A 13 -13.02 1.09 -4.55
N PRO A 14 -13.61 -0.07 -4.85
CA PRO A 14 -12.95 -1.07 -5.68
C PRO A 14 -12.70 -0.51 -7.09
N LEU A 15 -11.53 -0.84 -7.64
CA LEU A 15 -11.33 -0.67 -9.08
C LEU A 15 -12.35 -1.54 -9.82
N ALA A 16 -13.01 -0.95 -10.82
CA ALA A 16 -14.02 -1.63 -11.63
C ALA A 16 -13.42 -2.75 -12.49
N SER A 17 -12.14 -2.61 -12.83
CA SER A 17 -11.33 -3.56 -13.59
C SER A 17 -10.54 -4.47 -12.65
N ASP A 18 -10.29 -5.70 -13.13
CA ASP A 18 -9.38 -6.67 -12.54
C ASP A 18 -7.90 -6.28 -12.76
N ASP A 19 -7.58 -4.99 -12.70
CA ASP A 19 -6.27 -4.49 -13.05
C ASP A 19 -5.19 -5.21 -12.23
N LEU A 20 -4.33 -5.89 -12.99
CA LEU A 20 -3.15 -6.56 -12.48
C LEU A 20 -2.07 -5.49 -12.38
N PHE A 21 -1.66 -5.17 -11.16
CA PHE A 21 -0.48 -4.35 -10.95
C PHE A 21 0.70 -5.26 -10.70
N GLU A 22 1.71 -5.14 -11.55
CA GLU A 22 2.97 -5.83 -11.32
C GLU A 22 3.78 -5.04 -10.30
N MET A 23 3.97 -5.62 -9.10
CA MET A 23 4.91 -5.08 -8.13
C MET A 23 6.26 -5.74 -8.33
N GLU A 24 7.23 -4.98 -8.78
CA GLU A 24 8.61 -5.46 -8.78
C GLU A 24 9.23 -5.34 -7.39
N ASN A 25 9.58 -6.47 -6.77
CA ASN A 25 10.45 -6.46 -5.60
C ASN A 25 11.89 -6.62 -6.06
N THR A 26 12.59 -5.49 -6.19
CA THR A 26 13.99 -5.43 -6.65
C THR A 26 15.00 -6.04 -5.67
N ARG A 27 14.57 -6.53 -4.51
CA ARG A 27 15.43 -7.17 -3.49
C ARG A 27 15.28 -8.70 -3.38
N THR A 28 14.34 -9.30 -4.13
CA THR A 28 14.14 -10.77 -4.20
C THR A 28 14.27 -11.26 -5.65
N ASP A 29 14.16 -12.57 -5.90
CA ASP A 29 14.32 -13.24 -7.21
C ASP A 29 13.26 -12.88 -8.29
N GLY A 30 12.85 -11.61 -8.38
CA GLY A 30 12.02 -11.08 -9.46
C GLY A 30 10.72 -10.41 -9.01
N PRO A 31 9.99 -9.83 -9.98
CA PRO A 31 8.70 -9.19 -9.73
C PRO A 31 7.63 -10.17 -9.27
N ARG A 32 6.71 -9.68 -8.43
CA ARG A 32 5.51 -10.40 -8.01
C ARG A 32 4.28 -9.60 -8.42
N ALA A 33 3.49 -10.15 -9.34
CA ALA A 33 2.21 -9.58 -9.71
C ALA A 33 1.22 -9.65 -8.52
N ILE A 34 0.53 -8.55 -8.26
CA ILE A 34 -0.51 -8.45 -7.23
C ILE A 34 -1.78 -7.92 -7.89
N LYS A 35 -2.86 -8.68 -7.77
CA LYS A 35 -4.18 -8.23 -8.21
C LYS A 35 -4.71 -7.17 -7.25
N LEU A 36 -4.89 -5.94 -7.72
CA LEU A 36 -5.48 -4.88 -6.90
C LEU A 36 -7.01 -4.84 -7.00
N GLY A 37 -7.57 -5.34 -8.12
CA GLY A 37 -9.01 -5.38 -8.37
C GLY A 37 -9.85 -6.07 -7.29
N GLY A 38 -11.10 -5.64 -7.16
CA GLY A 38 -12.08 -6.20 -6.22
C GLY A 38 -11.94 -5.75 -4.76
N LYS A 39 -10.91 -4.97 -4.40
CA LYS A 39 -10.79 -4.33 -3.08
C LYS A 39 -10.60 -2.83 -3.22
N SER A 40 -11.10 -2.07 -2.25
CA SER A 40 -10.92 -0.62 -2.20
C SER A 40 -9.53 -0.20 -1.73
N HIS A 41 -8.82 -1.09 -1.02
CA HIS A 41 -7.52 -0.80 -0.46
C HIS A 41 -6.71 -2.08 -0.18
N HIS A 42 -5.39 -1.91 -0.05
CA HIS A 42 -4.46 -2.94 0.41
C HIS A 42 -3.47 -2.35 1.40
N ILE A 43 -3.23 -3.05 2.51
CA ILE A 43 -2.24 -2.64 3.49
C ILE A 43 -0.90 -3.26 3.13
N LEU A 44 0.13 -2.42 2.99
CA LEU A 44 1.51 -2.82 2.79
C LEU A 44 2.22 -2.83 4.14
N GLY A 45 2.94 -3.90 4.46
CA GLY A 45 3.69 -3.95 5.71
C GLY A 45 4.42 -5.26 5.95
N ARG A 46 5.30 -5.29 6.95
CA ARG A 46 6.11 -6.46 7.30
C ARG A 46 5.32 -7.57 7.98
N SER A 47 4.19 -7.24 8.60
CA SER A 47 3.38 -8.19 9.37
C SER A 47 2.44 -8.95 8.45
N SER A 48 2.58 -10.27 8.33
CA SER A 48 1.66 -11.10 7.55
C SER A 48 0.26 -11.23 8.17
N THR A 49 0.08 -10.82 9.43
CA THR A 49 -1.22 -10.82 10.11
C THR A 49 -1.98 -9.52 9.91
N ASP A 50 -1.26 -8.40 9.79
CA ASP A 50 -1.86 -7.05 9.73
C ASP A 50 -1.87 -6.47 8.31
N ALA A 51 -0.93 -6.89 7.45
CA ALA A 51 -0.81 -6.40 6.08
C ALA A 51 -1.45 -7.36 5.08
N THR A 52 -2.13 -6.79 4.08
CA THR A 52 -2.67 -7.55 2.93
C THR A 52 -1.56 -7.94 1.96
N ILE A 53 -0.54 -7.09 1.84
CA ILE A 53 0.65 -7.30 1.02
C ILE A 53 1.87 -7.26 1.94
N THR A 54 2.51 -8.42 2.11
CA THR A 54 3.68 -8.53 2.98
C THR A 54 4.94 -8.03 2.31
N LEU A 55 5.61 -7.06 2.93
CA LEU A 55 6.90 -6.53 2.50
C LEU A 55 8.03 -7.34 3.15
N ALA A 56 8.88 -7.97 2.32
CA ALA A 56 10.06 -8.70 2.77
C ALA A 56 11.24 -7.75 3.07
N SER A 57 11.02 -6.76 3.93
CA SER A 57 12.05 -5.80 4.35
C SER A 57 12.11 -5.68 5.87
N PRO A 58 13.30 -5.78 6.48
CA PRO A 58 13.46 -5.62 7.93
C PRO A 58 13.15 -4.18 8.38
N THR A 59 13.32 -3.19 7.50
CA THR A 59 13.06 -1.77 7.76
C THR A 59 11.59 -1.39 7.58
N ALA A 60 10.79 -2.24 6.94
CA ALA A 60 9.36 -2.02 6.80
C ALA A 60 8.66 -2.13 8.17
N SER A 61 7.66 -1.27 8.37
CA SER A 61 6.80 -1.29 9.54
C SER A 61 5.77 -2.41 9.41
N ARG A 62 5.23 -2.91 10.53
CA ARG A 62 4.21 -3.98 10.52
C ARG A 62 2.99 -3.60 9.66
N VAL A 63 2.55 -2.36 9.83
CA VAL A 63 1.62 -1.60 8.98
C VAL A 63 2.43 -0.40 8.50
N HIS A 64 2.72 -0.29 7.21
CA HIS A 64 3.70 0.65 6.67
C HIS A 64 3.08 1.68 5.75
N ALA A 65 2.31 1.23 4.76
CA ALA A 65 1.65 2.10 3.82
C ALA A 65 0.29 1.53 3.40
N LEU A 66 -0.55 2.37 2.83
CA LEU A 66 -1.86 2.03 2.32
C LEU A 66 -1.90 2.35 0.83
N LEU A 67 -2.27 1.35 0.03
CA LEU A 67 -2.74 1.56 -1.34
C LEU A 67 -4.24 1.72 -1.32
N VAL A 68 -4.75 2.80 -1.90
CA VAL A 68 -6.20 3.09 -1.94
C VAL A 68 -6.60 3.38 -3.37
N ALA A 69 -7.59 2.65 -3.87
CA ALA A 69 -8.22 2.96 -5.15
C ALA A 69 -9.33 3.99 -4.94
N ASN A 70 -9.31 5.05 -5.74
CA ASN A 70 -10.37 6.03 -5.78
C ASN A 70 -11.42 5.61 -6.81
N LYS A 71 -12.68 5.50 -6.35
CA LYS A 71 -13.82 5.07 -7.17
C LYS A 71 -14.26 6.12 -8.19
N ASP A 72 -13.92 7.38 -7.96
CA ASP A 72 -14.41 8.51 -8.75
C ASP A 72 -13.50 8.77 -9.98
N ASP A 73 -12.19 8.60 -9.83
CA ASP A 73 -11.19 8.83 -10.91
C ASP A 73 -10.50 7.54 -11.40
N GLY A 74 -10.66 6.41 -10.70
CA GLY A 74 -10.00 5.14 -11.03
C GLY A 74 -8.50 5.11 -10.70
N VAL A 75 -7.97 6.12 -10.02
CA VAL A 75 -6.55 6.26 -9.69
C VAL A 75 -6.25 5.54 -8.38
N VAL A 76 -5.05 4.95 -8.30
CA VAL A 76 -4.51 4.34 -7.08
C VAL A 76 -3.56 5.32 -6.40
N TYR A 77 -3.85 5.63 -5.15
CA TYR A 77 -3.04 6.50 -4.30
C TYR A 77 -2.22 5.68 -3.31
N LEU A 78 -1.01 6.15 -3.02
CA LEU A 78 -0.15 5.60 -1.97
C LEU A 78 -0.09 6.56 -0.77
N ILE A 79 -0.37 6.04 0.42
CA ILE A 79 -0.36 6.79 1.68
C ILE A 79 0.63 6.14 2.64
N ASP A 80 1.63 6.87 3.10
CA ASP A 80 2.50 6.41 4.20
C ASP A 80 1.74 6.46 5.52
N LEU A 81 1.66 5.32 6.24
CA LEU A 81 0.93 5.19 7.51
C LEU A 81 1.84 5.53 8.70
N ASN A 82 2.52 6.67 8.60
CA ASN A 82 3.50 7.17 9.55
C ASN A 82 4.57 6.12 9.87
N SER A 83 5.17 5.56 8.82
CA SER A 83 6.08 4.44 8.94
C SER A 83 7.45 4.84 9.50
N GLY A 84 8.16 3.88 10.12
CA GLY A 84 9.42 4.17 10.82
C GLY A 84 10.54 4.72 9.93
N HIS A 85 10.64 4.23 8.68
CA HIS A 85 11.64 4.68 7.71
C HIS A 85 11.05 5.56 6.60
N GLY A 86 9.72 5.71 6.55
CA GLY A 86 9.02 6.42 5.49
C GLY A 86 8.88 5.63 4.19
N THR A 87 7.87 6.01 3.41
CA THR A 87 7.62 5.54 2.06
C THR A 87 8.21 6.52 1.05
N HIS A 88 8.73 6.02 -0.07
CA HIS A 88 9.37 6.84 -1.11
C HIS A 88 8.81 6.48 -2.49
N ILE A 89 8.54 7.48 -3.32
CA ILE A 89 8.22 7.34 -4.75
C ILE A 89 9.32 8.04 -5.53
N GLU A 90 9.92 7.33 -6.50
CA GLU A 90 11.01 7.86 -7.34
C GLU A 90 12.16 8.52 -6.54
N GLY A 91 12.50 7.94 -5.38
CA GLY A 91 13.54 8.45 -4.49
C GLY A 91 13.10 9.61 -3.58
N SER A 92 11.91 10.18 -3.78
CA SER A 92 11.36 11.25 -2.94
C SER A 92 10.50 10.68 -1.82
N LYS A 93 10.76 11.12 -0.59
CA LYS A 93 9.99 10.69 0.58
C LYS A 93 8.59 11.29 0.57
N LEU A 94 7.58 10.46 0.78
CA LEU A 94 6.19 10.90 0.90
C LEU A 94 5.94 11.58 2.26
N PRO A 95 5.10 12.62 2.29
CA PRO A 95 4.53 13.09 3.55
C PRO A 95 3.60 12.02 4.13
N PRO A 96 3.67 11.75 5.45
CA PRO A 96 2.78 10.80 6.10
C PRO A 96 1.33 11.26 6.04
N ASP A 97 0.42 10.29 6.01
CA ASP A 97 -1.05 10.47 6.04
C ASP A 97 -1.61 11.34 4.90
N LYS A 98 -0.88 11.46 3.79
CA LYS A 98 -1.34 12.18 2.58
C LYS A 98 -1.38 11.25 1.36
N PRO A 99 -2.48 11.23 0.60
CA PRO A 99 -2.54 10.54 -0.68
C PRO A 99 -1.62 11.23 -1.69
N THR A 100 -0.79 10.42 -2.35
CA THR A 100 0.07 10.80 -3.47
C THR A 100 -0.19 9.89 -4.65
#